data_AF-A0A067F2G1-F1
#
_entry.id   AF-A0A067F2G1-F1
#
_cell.length_a   1.000
_cell.length_b   1.000
_cell.length_c   1.000
_cell.angle_alpha   90.00
_cell.angle_beta   90.00
_cell.angle_gamma   90.00
#
_symmetry.space_group_name_H-M   'P 1'
#
loop_
_entity.id
_entity.type
_entity.pdbx_description
1 polymer ?
#
loop_
_entity_poly.entity_id
_entity_poly.type
_entity_poly.pdbx_seq_one_letter_code
_entity_poly.pdbx_strand_id
1 'polypeptide(L)'
;MHASQLKCTFELLDSNFFNERKVLEIAKGATEFNLPIIRANRKLIASENGGLHNPSVLTFNPDWGTEQEQEASKIFNYPSISDIQKPENEEDIAFMSVLELGALIRTKQITSEELTRIFLKRLKRYNPALEAVVTYTDELAYQQAKEADELLAQGKYLGPLHGIPYGLKDIIAVPQYKTTWGSTTFKNQVLNTEAWVYKRLKSAGAVLVAKLVSGSLAYDDIWFGGRTRNPWNIEEFSTGSSAGPAACTSAGILLFSYC
;
A
#
# COMPACT_ATOMS: atom_id res chain seq x y z
N MET A 1 -24.12 -29.85 5.47
CA MET A 1 -24.20 -29.34 4.07
C MET A 1 -24.32 -30.58 3.19
N HIS A 2 -25.41 -30.71 2.43
CA HIS A 2 -25.62 -31.92 1.60
C HIS A 2 -24.67 -31.87 0.40
N ALA A 3 -24.03 -33.00 0.07
CA ALA A 3 -23.03 -33.09 -1.01
C ALA A 3 -23.54 -32.59 -2.37
N SER A 4 -24.86 -32.64 -2.61
CA SER A 4 -25.52 -32.11 -3.80
C SER A 4 -25.45 -30.58 -3.92
N GLN A 5 -25.51 -29.84 -2.82
CA GLN A 5 -25.42 -28.37 -2.84
C GLN A 5 -24.00 -27.90 -3.16
N LEU A 6 -22.99 -28.57 -2.60
CA LEU A 6 -21.57 -28.27 -2.87
C LEU A 6 -21.19 -28.53 -4.32
N LYS A 7 -21.74 -29.59 -4.94
CA LYS A 7 -21.52 -29.90 -6.34
C LYS A 7 -22.03 -28.79 -7.26
N CYS A 8 -23.25 -28.30 -7.01
CA CYS A 8 -23.83 -27.17 -7.75
C CYS A 8 -23.01 -25.88 -7.57
N THR A 9 -22.46 -25.62 -6.38
CA THR A 9 -21.57 -24.47 -6.16
C THR A 9 -20.23 -24.63 -6.89
N PHE A 10 -19.64 -25.82 -6.92
CA PHE A 10 -18.42 -26.06 -7.69
C PHE A 10 -18.64 -25.93 -9.20
N GLU A 11 -19.82 -26.27 -9.69
CA GLU A 11 -20.24 -26.01 -11.08
C GLU A 11 -20.28 -24.51 -11.41
N LEU A 12 -20.79 -23.67 -10.51
CA LEU A 12 -20.77 -22.22 -10.69
C LEU A 12 -19.37 -21.60 -10.67
N LEU A 13 -18.38 -22.31 -10.12
CA LEU A 13 -16.99 -21.86 -9.99
C LEU A 13 -16.05 -22.58 -10.98
N ASP A 14 -16.60 -23.19 -12.04
CA ASP A 14 -15.86 -23.99 -13.04
C ASP A 14 -14.93 -25.06 -12.42
N SER A 15 -15.27 -25.54 -11.23
CA SER A 15 -14.47 -26.48 -10.43
C SER A 15 -14.93 -27.93 -10.59
N ASN A 16 -15.39 -28.28 -11.79
CA ASN A 16 -16.02 -29.57 -12.12
C ASN A 16 -15.04 -30.74 -12.21
N PHE A 17 -13.74 -30.48 -12.01
CA PHE A 17 -12.70 -31.49 -12.04
C PHE A 17 -12.63 -32.34 -10.76
N PHE A 18 -13.35 -31.96 -9.69
CA PHE A 18 -13.46 -32.77 -8.48
C PHE A 18 -14.50 -33.87 -8.64
N ASN A 19 -14.05 -35.12 -8.51
CA ASN A 19 -14.98 -36.26 -8.44
C ASN A 19 -15.76 -36.26 -7.12
N GLU A 20 -16.85 -37.04 -7.06
CA GLU A 20 -17.76 -37.03 -5.91
C GLU A 20 -17.09 -37.41 -4.59
N ARG A 21 -16.11 -38.31 -4.61
CA ARG A 21 -15.32 -38.67 -3.42
C ARG A 21 -14.52 -37.49 -2.88
N LYS A 22 -13.86 -36.73 -3.76
CA LYS A 22 -13.11 -35.52 -3.38
C LYS A 22 -14.04 -34.42 -2.86
N VAL A 23 -15.21 -34.23 -3.49
CA VAL A 23 -16.21 -33.26 -3.00
C VAL A 23 -16.70 -33.62 -1.59
N LEU A 24 -16.94 -34.91 -1.33
CA LEU A 24 -17.31 -35.42 0.00
C LEU A 24 -16.18 -35.22 1.03
N GLU A 25 -14.94 -35.47 0.64
CA GLU A 25 -13.77 -35.26 1.50
C GLU A 25 -13.58 -33.77 1.84
N ILE A 26 -13.73 -32.88 0.87
CA ILE A 26 -13.71 -31.43 1.10
C ILE A 26 -14.84 -30.99 2.03
N ALA A 27 -16.05 -31.51 1.83
CA ALA A 27 -17.19 -31.22 2.71
C ALA A 27 -16.94 -31.67 4.15
N LYS A 28 -16.36 -32.87 4.30
CA LYS A 28 -15.98 -33.43 5.60
C LYS A 28 -14.90 -32.59 6.26
N GLY A 29 -13.82 -32.26 5.54
CA GLY A 29 -12.74 -31.43 6.04
C GLY A 29 -13.20 -30.03 6.45
N ALA A 30 -14.10 -29.43 5.66
CA ALA A 30 -14.71 -28.15 6.01
C ALA A 30 -15.54 -28.25 7.31
N THR A 31 -16.28 -29.34 7.49
CA THR A 31 -17.16 -29.52 8.65
C THR A 31 -16.39 -29.87 9.93
N GLU A 32 -15.34 -30.69 9.81
CA GLU A 32 -14.57 -31.19 10.94
C GLU A 32 -13.47 -30.22 11.39
N PHE A 33 -12.85 -29.47 10.47
CA PHE A 33 -11.71 -28.61 10.80
C PHE A 33 -12.03 -27.12 10.64
N ASN A 34 -12.54 -26.70 9.48
CA ASN A 34 -12.68 -25.27 9.19
C ASN A 34 -13.83 -24.62 9.95
N LEU A 35 -15.02 -25.21 9.93
CA LEU A 35 -16.22 -24.63 10.54
C LEU A 35 -16.11 -24.47 12.06
N PRO A 36 -15.57 -25.43 12.84
CA PRO A 36 -15.38 -25.24 14.28
C PRO A 36 -14.43 -24.09 14.60
N ILE A 37 -13.29 -24.00 13.90
CA ILE A 37 -12.31 -22.94 14.08
C ILE A 37 -12.90 -21.58 13.69
N ILE A 38 -13.55 -21.48 12.53
CA ILE A 38 -14.21 -20.24 12.07
C ILE A 38 -15.28 -19.82 13.06
N ARG A 39 -16.11 -20.74 13.58
CA ARG A 39 -17.14 -20.42 14.58
C ARG A 39 -16.55 -19.99 15.91
N ALA A 40 -15.50 -20.66 16.38
CA ALA A 40 -14.79 -20.30 17.61
C ALA A 40 -14.16 -18.90 17.48
N ASN A 41 -13.43 -18.66 16.39
CA ASN A 41 -12.85 -17.35 16.09
C ASN A 41 -13.94 -16.29 15.97
N ARG A 42 -15.04 -16.57 15.25
CA ARG A 42 -16.16 -15.64 15.10
C ARG A 42 -16.79 -15.29 16.44
N LYS A 43 -16.96 -16.23 17.38
CA LYS A 43 -17.45 -15.91 18.74
C LYS A 43 -16.55 -14.94 19.52
N LEU A 44 -15.25 -14.90 19.21
CA LEU A 44 -14.31 -13.98 19.87
C LEU A 44 -14.41 -12.55 19.34
N ILE A 45 -14.90 -12.36 18.11
CA ILE A 45 -14.84 -11.07 17.40
C ILE A 45 -16.21 -10.56 16.91
N ALA A 46 -17.26 -11.40 16.94
CA ALA A 46 -18.57 -11.09 16.39
C ALA A 46 -19.60 -10.65 17.45
N SER A 47 -20.42 -9.67 17.09
CA SER A 47 -21.62 -9.25 17.83
C SER A 47 -22.71 -10.32 17.79
N GLU A 48 -23.72 -10.19 18.66
CA GLU A 48 -24.82 -11.17 18.82
C GLU A 48 -25.61 -11.43 17.52
N ASN A 49 -25.64 -10.48 16.59
CA ASN A 49 -26.28 -10.61 15.27
C ASN A 49 -25.35 -11.13 14.15
N GLY A 50 -24.11 -11.52 14.47
CA GLY A 50 -23.15 -12.07 13.51
C GLY A 50 -22.29 -11.03 12.77
N GLY A 51 -22.45 -9.74 13.04
CA GLY A 51 -21.50 -8.68 12.66
C GLY A 51 -20.21 -8.75 13.49
N LEU A 52 -19.18 -7.94 13.19
CA LEU A 52 -17.98 -7.85 14.04
C LEU A 52 -18.14 -6.69 15.02
N HIS A 53 -17.64 -6.81 16.26
CA HIS A 53 -17.72 -5.72 17.26
C HIS A 53 -16.99 -4.44 16.83
N ASN A 54 -15.91 -4.59 16.06
CA ASN A 54 -15.22 -3.53 15.32
C ASN A 54 -14.84 -4.12 13.96
N PRO A 55 -15.71 -4.03 12.93
CA PRO A 55 -15.38 -4.57 11.63
C PRO A 55 -14.17 -3.81 11.09
N SER A 56 -13.13 -4.55 10.72
CA SER A 56 -12.03 -3.98 9.93
C SER A 56 -12.61 -3.32 8.68
N VAL A 57 -11.97 -2.26 8.18
CA VAL A 57 -12.30 -1.66 6.87
C VAL A 57 -12.13 -2.70 5.72
N LEU A 58 -11.47 -3.83 6.01
CA LEU A 58 -11.32 -4.99 5.12
C LEU A 58 -12.44 -6.03 5.26
N THR A 59 -13.47 -5.80 6.07
CA THR A 59 -14.61 -6.71 6.15
C THR A 59 -15.44 -6.53 4.88
N PHE A 60 -15.22 -7.42 3.91
CA PHE A 60 -16.04 -7.48 2.71
C PHE A 60 -17.50 -7.71 3.11
N ASN A 61 -18.34 -6.68 2.93
CA ASN A 61 -19.79 -6.81 3.08
C ASN A 61 -20.36 -7.27 1.73
N PRO A 62 -20.86 -8.51 1.61
CA PRO A 62 -21.39 -9.04 0.36
C PRO A 62 -22.82 -8.54 0.05
N ASP A 63 -23.44 -7.71 0.90
CA ASP A 63 -24.74 -7.12 0.62
C ASP A 63 -24.65 -6.16 -0.59
N TRP A 64 -24.86 -6.73 -1.78
CA TRP A 64 -25.16 -5.99 -3.01
C TRP A 64 -26.62 -5.47 -3.02
N GLY A 65 -27.07 -4.87 -1.91
CA GLY A 65 -28.46 -4.48 -1.72
C GLY A 65 -28.62 -3.03 -1.26
N THR A 66 -29.15 -2.19 -2.16
CA THR A 66 -30.06 -1.04 -1.96
C THR A 66 -29.96 -0.14 -0.72
N GLU A 67 -28.85 -0.10 0.00
CA GLU A 67 -28.56 1.06 0.83
C GLU A 67 -28.07 2.16 -0.11
N GLN A 68 -28.78 3.29 -0.14
CA GLN A 68 -28.23 4.51 -0.72
C GLN A 68 -26.85 4.69 -0.09
N GLU A 69 -25.80 4.71 -0.92
CA GLU A 69 -24.49 5.17 -0.51
C GLU A 69 -24.72 6.44 0.30
N GLN A 70 -24.59 6.34 1.62
CA GLN A 70 -24.53 7.54 2.45
C GLN A 70 -23.40 8.35 1.83
N GLU A 71 -23.66 9.60 1.48
CA GLU A 71 -22.64 10.51 0.95
C GLU A 71 -21.48 10.52 1.94
N ALA A 72 -20.51 9.64 1.75
CA ALA A 72 -19.35 9.53 2.60
C ALA A 72 -18.70 10.90 2.52
N SER A 73 -18.49 11.51 3.69
CA SER A 73 -17.90 12.84 3.77
C SER A 73 -16.67 12.90 2.87
N LYS A 74 -16.68 13.81 1.88
CA LYS A 74 -15.58 13.95 0.90
C LYS A 74 -14.22 14.24 1.55
N ILE A 75 -14.22 14.54 2.86
CA ILE A 75 -13.06 14.91 3.66
C ILE A 75 -12.76 13.75 4.62
N PHE A 76 -11.54 13.23 4.52
CA PHE A 76 -11.00 12.26 5.47
C PHE A 76 -10.85 12.94 6.83
N ASN A 77 -11.47 12.39 7.87
CA ASN A 77 -11.32 12.89 9.24
C ASN A 77 -10.08 12.27 9.89
N TYR A 78 -9.21 13.09 10.47
CA TYR A 78 -7.96 12.67 11.11
C TYR A 78 -7.66 13.57 12.31
N PRO A 79 -6.93 13.08 13.34
CA PRO A 79 -6.65 13.87 14.51
C PRO A 79 -5.81 15.10 14.15
N SER A 80 -6.22 16.26 14.65
CA SER A 80 -5.45 17.48 14.51
C SER A 80 -4.27 17.45 15.48
N ILE A 81 -3.06 17.59 14.95
CA ILE A 81 -1.84 17.73 15.75
C ILE A 81 -1.55 19.23 15.89
N SER A 82 -1.55 19.73 17.12
CA SER A 82 -1.11 21.08 17.48
C SER A 82 0.29 21.02 18.10
N ASP A 83 0.99 22.16 18.10
CA ASP A 83 2.24 22.38 18.86
C ASP A 83 3.45 21.53 18.43
N ILE A 84 3.39 20.87 17.27
CA ILE A 84 4.54 20.18 16.67
C ILE A 84 5.61 21.20 16.24
N GLN A 85 6.88 20.91 16.54
CA GLN A 85 8.03 21.70 16.08
C GLN A 85 8.89 20.87 15.14
N LYS A 86 9.42 21.50 14.09
CA LYS A 86 10.39 20.86 13.19
C LYS A 86 11.67 20.50 13.97
N PRO A 87 12.07 19.22 14.01
CA PRO A 87 13.36 18.83 14.57
C PRO A 87 14.54 19.47 13.82
N GLU A 88 15.65 19.70 14.51
CA GLU A 88 16.87 20.25 13.88
C GLU A 88 17.55 19.24 12.94
N ASN A 89 17.43 17.94 13.23
CA ASN A 89 18.10 16.87 12.49
C ASN A 89 17.19 16.24 11.42
N GLU A 90 17.71 16.09 10.19
CA GLU A 90 17.03 15.40 9.08
C GLU A 90 16.69 13.93 9.42
N GLU A 91 17.49 13.27 10.27
CA GLU A 91 17.22 11.89 10.71
C GLU A 91 15.95 11.81 11.57
N ASP A 92 15.73 12.75 12.48
CA ASP A 92 14.53 12.77 13.34
C ASP A 92 13.27 13.07 12.51
N ILE A 93 13.37 13.95 11.51
CA ILE A 93 12.30 14.24 10.55
C ILE A 93 11.83 12.96 9.85
N ALA A 94 12.76 12.06 9.50
CA ALA A 94 12.44 10.85 8.75
C ALA A 94 11.61 9.82 9.53
N PHE A 95 11.61 9.90 10.87
CA PHE A 95 10.85 9.01 11.76
C PHE A 95 9.57 9.65 12.31
N MET A 96 9.27 10.90 11.95
CA MET A 96 7.97 11.52 12.23
C MET A 96 6.86 10.81 11.44
N SER A 97 5.66 10.75 12.01
CA SER A 97 4.48 10.21 11.34
C SER A 97 3.98 11.11 10.19
N VAL A 98 3.17 10.52 9.30
CA VAL A 98 2.51 11.24 8.19
C VAL A 98 1.74 12.47 8.69
N LEU A 99 1.05 12.34 9.82
CA LEU A 99 0.24 13.42 10.38
C LEU A 99 1.11 14.56 10.92
N GLU A 100 2.24 14.23 11.54
CA GLU A 100 3.17 15.24 12.07
C GLU A 100 3.87 15.98 10.92
N LEU A 101 4.35 15.26 9.89
CA LEU A 101 4.92 15.89 8.69
C LEU A 101 3.88 16.73 7.94
N GLY A 102 2.64 16.24 7.83
CA GLY A 102 1.53 17.01 7.26
C GLY A 102 1.24 18.29 8.04
N ALA A 103 1.37 18.26 9.38
CA ALA A 103 1.23 19.43 10.23
C ALA A 103 2.41 20.41 10.07
N LEU A 104 3.65 19.93 9.93
CA LEU A 104 4.81 20.78 9.64
C LEU A 104 4.67 21.51 8.29
N ILE A 105 4.23 20.80 7.24
CA ILE A 105 3.95 21.41 5.94
C ILE A 105 2.83 22.44 6.07
N ARG A 106 1.69 22.06 6.67
CA ARG A 106 0.53 22.96 6.83
C ARG A 106 0.89 24.24 7.60
N THR A 107 1.76 24.15 8.60
CA THR A 107 2.25 25.29 9.39
C THR A 107 3.47 25.99 8.78
N LYS A 108 3.90 25.59 7.58
CA LYS A 108 5.04 26.14 6.83
C LYS A 108 6.37 26.07 7.58
N GLN A 109 6.51 25.12 8.50
CA GLN A 109 7.78 24.85 9.19
C GLN A 109 8.77 24.09 8.29
N ILE A 110 8.25 23.33 7.33
CA ILE A 110 9.02 22.66 6.28
C ILE A 110 8.26 22.78 4.96
N THR A 111 8.97 22.92 3.83
CA THR A 111 8.34 22.87 2.50
C THR A 111 8.27 21.43 1.99
N SER A 112 7.35 21.17 1.06
CA SER A 112 7.27 19.87 0.38
C SER A 112 8.55 19.60 -0.40
N GLU A 113 9.13 20.62 -1.04
CA GLU A 113 10.41 20.50 -1.75
C GLU A 113 11.56 20.09 -0.81
N GLU A 114 11.64 20.70 0.38
CA GLU A 114 12.65 20.36 1.38
C GLU A 114 12.45 18.92 1.90
N LEU A 115 11.21 18.53 2.22
CA LEU A 115 10.90 17.18 2.67
C LEU A 115 11.22 16.13 1.60
N THR A 116 10.91 16.43 0.33
CA THR A 116 11.22 15.59 -0.83
C THR A 116 12.73 15.39 -0.99
N ARG A 117 13.51 16.46 -0.85
CA ARG A 117 14.98 16.39 -0.86
C ARG A 117 15.52 15.48 0.24
N ILE A 118 14.99 15.57 1.47
CA ILE A 118 15.40 14.73 2.60
C ILE A 118 15.18 13.25 2.27
N PHE A 119 13.98 12.87 1.84
CA PHE A 119 13.65 11.47 1.55
C PHE A 119 14.38 10.92 0.31
N LEU A 120 14.56 11.72 -0.76
CA LEU A 120 15.38 11.32 -1.91
C LEU A 120 16.85 11.07 -1.54
N LYS A 121 17.43 11.92 -0.68
CA LYS A 121 18.79 11.75 -0.16
C LYS A 121 18.92 10.44 0.63
N ARG A 122 17.95 10.14 1.50
CA ARG A 122 17.90 8.88 2.26
C ARG A 122 17.78 7.67 1.35
N LEU A 123 16.83 7.71 0.41
CA LEU A 123 16.64 6.66 -0.60
C LEU A 123 17.96 6.33 -1.32
N LYS A 124 18.65 7.35 -1.85
CA LYS A 124 19.91 7.16 -2.57
C LYS A 124 21.05 6.66 -1.67
N ARG A 125 21.05 7.06 -0.39
CA ARG A 125 22.05 6.62 0.59
C ARG A 125 21.92 5.14 0.94
N TYR A 126 20.69 4.66 1.17
CA TYR A 126 20.45 3.32 1.72
C TYR A 126 20.09 2.27 0.66
N ASN A 127 19.54 2.68 -0.49
CA ASN A 127 19.16 1.73 -1.54
C ASN A 127 20.31 0.85 -2.07
N PRO A 128 21.58 1.30 -2.18
CA PRO A 128 22.67 0.41 -2.56
C PRO A 128 22.84 -0.81 -1.64
N ALA A 129 22.44 -0.70 -0.37
CA ALA A 129 22.47 -1.79 0.59
C ALA A 129 21.19 -2.63 0.60
N LEU A 130 20.03 -2.07 0.24
CA LEU A 130 18.75 -2.78 0.31
C LEU A 130 18.25 -3.33 -1.02
N GLU A 131 18.65 -2.75 -2.16
CA GLU A 131 18.14 -3.12 -3.48
C GLU A 131 16.60 -3.06 -3.54
N ALA A 132 16.01 -1.96 -3.06
CA ALA A 132 14.56 -1.79 -2.86
C ALA A 132 13.87 -0.89 -3.89
N VAL A 133 14.64 -0.18 -4.72
CA VAL A 133 14.15 0.80 -5.71
C VAL A 133 14.38 0.29 -7.14
N VAL A 134 13.34 0.38 -7.96
CA VAL A 134 13.41 0.10 -9.41
C VAL A 134 13.73 1.37 -10.21
N THR A 135 13.00 2.46 -9.94
CA THR A 135 13.14 3.73 -10.67
C THR A 135 12.99 4.89 -9.69
N TYR A 136 13.92 5.83 -9.69
CA TYR A 136 13.73 7.12 -9.00
C TYR A 136 12.92 8.05 -9.88
N THR A 137 12.08 8.88 -9.28
CA THR A 137 11.21 9.82 -10.00
C THR A 137 11.58 11.27 -9.69
N ASP A 138 12.87 11.60 -9.57
CA ASP A 138 13.38 12.91 -9.15
C ASP A 138 12.66 14.10 -9.81
N GLU A 139 12.57 14.12 -11.14
CA GLU A 139 11.93 15.21 -11.88
C GLU A 139 10.44 15.36 -11.52
N LEU A 140 9.70 14.26 -11.53
CA LEU A 140 8.28 14.26 -11.13
C LEU A 140 8.12 14.62 -9.64
N ALA A 141 9.02 14.16 -8.78
CA ALA A 141 8.97 14.41 -7.36
C ALA A 141 9.11 15.89 -7.06
N TYR A 142 10.13 16.55 -7.63
CA TYR A 142 10.32 17.99 -7.45
C TYR A 142 9.18 18.80 -8.08
N GLN A 143 8.67 18.37 -9.24
CA GLN A 143 7.50 19.01 -9.85
C GLN A 143 6.26 18.93 -8.94
N GLN A 144 5.93 17.74 -8.42
CA GLN A 144 4.79 17.54 -7.52
C GLN A 144 4.96 18.27 -6.18
N ALA A 145 6.18 18.30 -5.65
CA ALA A 145 6.49 19.01 -4.41
C ALA A 145 6.29 20.52 -4.57
N LYS A 146 6.79 21.09 -5.66
CA LYS A 146 6.60 22.50 -6.01
C LYS A 146 5.11 22.84 -6.17
N GLU A 147 4.35 21.99 -6.87
CA GLU A 147 2.90 22.16 -7.01
C GLU A 147 2.18 22.14 -5.65
N ALA A 148 2.58 21.26 -4.73
CA ALA A 148 2.03 21.23 -3.38
C ALA A 148 2.33 22.53 -2.61
N ASP A 149 3.58 23.01 -2.66
CA ASP A 149 3.98 24.27 -2.01
C ASP A 149 3.23 25.48 -2.61
N GLU A 150 3.02 25.52 -3.93
CA GLU A 150 2.24 26.56 -4.61
C GLU A 150 0.77 26.54 -4.20
N LEU A 151 0.15 25.36 -4.12
CA LEU A 151 -1.23 25.22 -3.63
C LEU A 151 -1.37 25.66 -2.18
N LEU A 152 -0.41 25.32 -1.32
CA LEU A 152 -0.39 25.76 0.07
C LEU A 152 -0.22 27.27 0.18
N ALA A 153 0.62 27.89 -0.66
CA ALA A 153 0.78 29.34 -0.72
C ALA A 153 -0.52 30.07 -1.10
N GLN A 154 -1.36 29.43 -1.92
CA GLN A 154 -2.71 29.90 -2.27
C GLN A 154 -3.76 29.60 -1.17
N GLY A 155 -3.36 29.04 -0.04
CA GLY A 155 -4.25 28.67 1.08
C GLY A 155 -5.01 27.35 0.88
N LYS A 156 -4.65 26.55 -0.13
CA LYS A 156 -5.30 25.28 -0.44
C LYS A 156 -4.51 24.09 0.10
N TYR A 157 -4.87 23.64 1.30
CA TYR A 157 -4.36 22.40 1.88
C TYR A 157 -5.27 21.21 1.52
N LEU A 158 -4.71 20.16 0.92
CA LEU A 158 -5.48 19.02 0.39
C LEU A 158 -5.72 17.90 1.44
N GLY A 159 -5.14 18.03 2.63
CA GLY A 159 -5.23 17.02 3.70
C GLY A 159 -3.86 16.44 4.07
N PRO A 160 -3.83 15.34 4.84
CA PRO A 160 -2.62 14.89 5.54
C PRO A 160 -1.51 14.38 4.60
N LEU A 161 -1.84 14.04 3.35
CA LEU A 161 -0.85 13.60 2.35
C LEU A 161 -0.32 14.75 1.47
N HIS A 162 -0.82 15.97 1.68
CA HIS A 162 -0.41 17.13 0.89
C HIS A 162 1.08 17.40 1.06
N GLY A 163 1.83 17.28 -0.04
CA GLY A 163 3.27 17.49 -0.09
C GLY A 163 4.12 16.37 0.53
N ILE A 164 3.52 15.21 0.88
CA ILE A 164 4.25 14.12 1.56
C ILE A 164 4.90 13.17 0.54
N PRO A 165 6.22 12.94 0.62
CA PRO A 165 6.94 11.97 -0.21
C PRO A 165 6.54 10.52 0.06
N TYR A 166 6.39 9.73 -1.00
CA TYR A 166 6.05 8.31 -0.91
C TYR A 166 6.65 7.44 -2.01
N GLY A 167 6.75 6.14 -1.72
CA GLY A 167 7.15 5.12 -2.68
C GLY A 167 5.97 4.31 -3.21
N LEU A 168 6.04 3.88 -4.47
CA LEU A 168 4.96 3.15 -5.13
C LEU A 168 5.46 1.85 -5.71
N LYS A 169 4.85 0.71 -5.35
CA LYS A 169 5.23 -0.60 -5.89
C LYS A 169 5.21 -0.60 -7.42
N ASP A 170 6.19 -1.26 -8.02
CA ASP A 170 6.42 -1.27 -9.47
C ASP A 170 5.44 -2.15 -10.27
N ILE A 171 4.30 -2.51 -9.65
CA ILE A 171 3.13 -3.08 -10.34
C ILE A 171 2.13 -2.02 -10.78
N ILE A 172 2.23 -0.82 -10.20
CA ILE A 172 1.23 0.23 -10.35
C ILE A 172 1.64 1.17 -11.48
N ALA A 173 0.80 1.30 -12.49
CA ALA A 173 1.11 2.11 -13.67
C ALA A 173 1.19 3.62 -13.36
N VAL A 174 2.30 4.22 -13.79
CA VAL A 174 2.54 5.67 -13.80
C VAL A 174 3.05 6.04 -15.20
N PRO A 175 2.40 6.94 -15.93
CA PRO A 175 2.84 7.33 -17.27
C PRO A 175 4.29 7.82 -17.29
N GLN A 176 5.00 7.55 -18.38
CA GLN A 176 6.41 7.94 -18.62
C GLN A 176 7.45 7.22 -17.74
N TYR A 177 7.03 6.61 -16.62
CA TYR A 177 7.87 5.82 -15.74
C TYR A 177 7.71 4.33 -16.02
N LYS A 178 8.77 3.56 -15.76
CA LYS A 178 8.73 2.10 -15.93
C LYS A 178 7.70 1.49 -14.98
N THR A 179 7.05 0.44 -15.45
CA THR A 179 6.17 -0.43 -14.66
C THR A 179 6.48 -1.85 -15.09
N THR A 180 7.45 -2.47 -14.44
CA THR A 180 8.11 -3.70 -14.93
C THR A 180 7.54 -4.97 -14.32
N TRP A 181 6.70 -4.82 -13.29
CA TRP A 181 6.15 -5.94 -12.53
C TRP A 181 7.23 -6.84 -11.92
N GLY A 182 8.45 -6.34 -11.72
CA GLY A 182 9.59 -7.13 -11.21
C GLY A 182 10.10 -8.20 -12.18
N SER A 183 9.54 -8.30 -13.39
CA SER A 183 9.82 -9.39 -14.34
C SER A 183 10.86 -8.98 -15.38
N THR A 184 11.78 -9.88 -15.69
CA THR A 184 12.81 -9.66 -16.74
C THR A 184 12.18 -9.37 -18.09
N THR A 185 11.07 -10.03 -18.43
CA THR A 185 10.35 -9.84 -19.70
C THR A 185 9.84 -8.41 -19.86
N PHE A 186 9.42 -7.78 -18.76
CA PHE A 186 8.80 -6.45 -18.75
C PHE A 186 9.75 -5.37 -18.20
N LYS A 187 11.05 -5.63 -18.08
CA LYS A 187 12.06 -4.72 -17.49
C LYS A 187 12.07 -3.30 -18.10
N ASN A 188 11.69 -3.17 -19.36
CA ASN A 188 11.64 -1.88 -20.07
C ASN A 188 10.21 -1.40 -20.37
N GLN A 189 9.20 -2.05 -19.80
CA GLN A 189 7.80 -1.68 -20.00
C GLN A 189 7.50 -0.31 -19.40
N VAL A 190 6.87 0.54 -20.21
CA VAL A 190 6.27 1.83 -19.81
C VAL A 190 4.82 1.78 -20.22
N LEU A 191 3.91 2.01 -19.28
CA LEU A 191 2.47 1.98 -19.53
C LEU A 191 1.96 3.43 -19.57
N ASN A 192 1.38 3.83 -20.70
CA ASN A 192 0.77 5.16 -20.84
C ASN A 192 -0.65 5.20 -20.23
N THR A 193 -0.78 4.73 -19.00
CA THR A 193 -2.03 4.77 -18.24
C THR A 193 -1.71 5.09 -16.78
N GLU A 194 -2.60 5.83 -16.15
CA GLU A 194 -2.54 6.12 -14.73
C GLU A 194 -3.40 5.13 -13.97
N ALA A 195 -2.78 4.34 -13.08
CA ALA A 195 -3.51 3.51 -12.16
C ALA A 195 -4.39 4.37 -11.21
N TRP A 196 -5.57 3.86 -10.86
CA TRP A 196 -6.53 4.60 -10.03
C TRP A 196 -5.95 5.05 -8.69
N VAL A 197 -5.17 4.20 -8.02
CA VAL A 197 -4.51 4.56 -6.75
C VAL A 197 -3.52 5.70 -6.94
N TYR A 198 -2.71 5.67 -8.01
CA TYR A 198 -1.79 6.76 -8.32
C TYR A 198 -2.54 8.07 -8.54
N LYS A 199 -3.66 8.04 -9.28
CA LYS A 199 -4.53 9.22 -9.45
C LYS A 199 -5.00 9.76 -8.10
N ARG A 200 -5.49 8.91 -7.19
CA ARG A 200 -5.97 9.35 -5.87
C ARG A 200 -4.86 9.94 -5.01
N LEU A 201 -3.67 9.32 -4.99
CA LEU A 201 -2.52 9.84 -4.25
C LEU A 201 -2.05 11.19 -4.81
N LYS A 202 -1.95 11.31 -6.13
CA LYS A 202 -1.63 12.56 -6.82
C LYS A 202 -2.67 13.65 -6.51
N SER A 203 -3.97 13.32 -6.57
CA SER A 203 -5.06 14.26 -6.22
C SER A 203 -5.07 14.68 -4.75
N ALA A 204 -4.51 13.87 -3.85
CA ALA A 204 -4.32 14.21 -2.45
C ALA A 204 -3.07 15.09 -2.20
N GLY A 205 -2.28 15.35 -3.25
CA GLY A 205 -1.04 16.13 -3.19
C GLY A 205 0.18 15.34 -2.74
N ALA A 206 0.13 14.00 -2.73
CA ALA A 206 1.29 13.18 -2.36
C ALA A 206 2.37 13.22 -3.47
N VAL A 207 3.63 13.18 -3.06
CA VAL A 207 4.80 13.33 -3.93
C VAL A 207 5.46 11.97 -4.20
N LEU A 208 5.39 11.48 -5.43
CA LEU A 208 6.01 10.20 -5.80
C LEU A 208 7.52 10.39 -5.95
N VAL A 209 8.31 9.73 -5.10
CA VAL A 209 9.79 9.80 -5.15
C VAL A 209 10.47 8.58 -5.76
N ALA A 210 9.80 7.41 -5.74
CA ALA A 210 10.35 6.20 -6.31
C ALA A 210 9.29 5.14 -6.66
N LYS A 211 9.58 4.37 -7.71
CA LYS A 211 9.00 3.06 -7.98
C LYS A 211 9.77 1.99 -7.22
N LEU A 212 9.10 1.27 -6.33
CA LEU A 212 9.71 0.30 -5.42
C LEU A 212 9.57 -1.13 -5.91
N VAL A 213 10.54 -1.98 -5.54
CA VAL A 213 10.65 -3.36 -6.00
C VAL A 213 9.40 -4.17 -5.69
N SER A 214 8.98 -4.93 -6.69
CA SER A 214 8.05 -6.04 -6.59
C SER A 214 8.79 -7.31 -6.97
N GLY A 215 8.50 -8.43 -6.30
CA GLY A 215 8.80 -9.74 -6.88
C GLY A 215 8.13 -9.92 -8.23
N SER A 216 8.73 -10.74 -9.08
CA SER A 216 8.31 -10.95 -10.46
C SER A 216 6.85 -11.37 -10.54
N LEU A 217 6.04 -10.59 -11.28
CA LEU A 217 4.60 -10.76 -11.43
C LEU A 217 3.85 -10.82 -10.09
N ALA A 218 4.34 -10.05 -9.12
CA ALA A 218 3.83 -10.04 -7.74
C ALA A 218 3.89 -11.41 -7.03
N TYR A 219 4.80 -12.29 -7.46
CA TYR A 219 5.08 -13.57 -6.84
C TYR A 219 6.46 -13.59 -6.18
N ASP A 220 6.49 -14.01 -4.91
CA ASP A 220 7.71 -14.09 -4.08
C ASP A 220 8.55 -12.80 -4.12
N ASP A 221 9.85 -12.82 -3.83
CA ASP A 221 10.69 -11.62 -3.68
C ASP A 221 11.84 -11.50 -4.68
N ILE A 222 11.94 -12.43 -5.61
CA ILE A 222 12.91 -12.41 -6.69
C ILE A 222 12.40 -11.49 -7.80
N TRP A 223 13.23 -10.54 -8.22
CA TRP A 223 12.95 -9.62 -9.33
C TRP A 223 14.15 -9.57 -10.28
N PHE A 224 13.98 -9.00 -11.48
CA PHE A 224 15.05 -8.96 -12.49
C PHE A 224 16.35 -8.28 -12.02
N GLY A 225 16.27 -7.48 -10.94
CA GLY A 225 17.40 -6.76 -10.34
C GLY A 225 18.07 -7.47 -9.17
N GLY A 226 17.59 -8.66 -8.76
CA GLY A 226 18.12 -9.39 -7.61
C GLY A 226 17.04 -9.72 -6.59
N ARG A 227 17.31 -9.41 -5.32
CA ARG A 227 16.42 -9.71 -4.19
C ARG A 227 16.62 -8.67 -3.10
N THR A 228 15.55 -7.95 -2.76
CA THR A 228 15.61 -6.86 -1.77
C THR A 228 16.02 -7.41 -0.40
N ARG A 229 17.05 -6.82 0.20
CA ARG A 229 17.59 -7.23 1.51
C ARG A 229 16.72 -6.74 2.65
N ASN A 230 16.74 -7.47 3.76
CA ASN A 230 16.01 -7.13 4.98
C ASN A 230 16.74 -6.02 5.73
N PRO A 231 16.11 -4.86 6.03
CA PRO A 231 16.79 -3.78 6.72
C PRO A 231 17.15 -4.09 8.19
N TRP A 232 16.54 -5.11 8.79
CA TRP A 232 16.89 -5.57 10.14
C TRP A 232 18.11 -6.51 10.16
N ASN A 233 18.33 -7.24 9.07
CA ASN A 233 19.47 -8.12 8.87
C ASN A 233 19.82 -8.19 7.38
N ILE A 234 20.88 -7.48 6.97
CA ILE A 234 21.27 -7.38 5.55
C ILE A 234 21.76 -8.70 4.93
N GLU A 235 21.99 -9.73 5.73
CA GLU A 235 22.29 -11.09 5.26
C GLU A 235 21.01 -11.87 4.89
N GLU A 236 19.83 -11.33 5.22
CA GLU A 236 18.51 -11.88 4.89
C GLU A 236 17.79 -11.03 3.83
N PHE A 237 16.64 -11.53 3.36
CA PHE A 237 15.80 -10.90 2.35
C PHE A 237 14.44 -10.48 2.90
N SER A 238 13.84 -9.46 2.29
CA SER A 238 12.59 -8.85 2.77
C SER A 238 11.32 -9.67 2.50
N THR A 239 11.43 -10.83 1.83
CA THR A 239 10.28 -11.61 1.34
C THR A 239 9.36 -10.80 0.43
N GLY A 240 8.25 -11.40 0.00
CA GLY A 240 7.56 -10.94 -1.20
C GLY A 240 6.04 -10.98 -1.15
N SER A 241 5.38 -10.33 -2.10
CA SER A 241 5.99 -9.66 -3.26
C SER A 241 6.23 -8.18 -3.13
N SER A 242 5.79 -7.56 -2.04
CA SER A 242 6.00 -6.13 -1.76
C SER A 242 7.32 -5.85 -1.06
N ALA A 243 8.41 -6.44 -1.57
CA ALA A 243 9.72 -6.42 -0.92
C ALA A 243 10.27 -4.98 -0.77
N GLY A 244 10.23 -4.18 -1.84
CA GLY A 244 10.69 -2.79 -1.83
C GLY A 244 9.90 -1.89 -0.86
N PRO A 245 8.56 -1.84 -0.96
CA PRO A 245 7.73 -1.09 -0.01
C PRO A 245 7.99 -1.46 1.47
N ALA A 246 8.04 -2.76 1.78
CA ALA A 246 8.29 -3.23 3.14
C ALA A 246 9.68 -2.79 3.65
N ALA A 247 10.72 -3.00 2.84
CA ALA A 247 12.09 -2.63 3.19
C ALA A 247 12.26 -1.11 3.37
N CYS A 248 11.77 -0.31 2.42
CA CYS A 248 11.91 1.15 2.48
C CYS A 248 11.19 1.76 3.69
N THR A 249 9.97 1.30 4.00
CA THR A 249 9.20 1.86 5.11
C THR A 249 9.74 1.39 6.46
N SER A 250 10.08 0.11 6.62
CA SER A 250 10.64 -0.39 7.89
C SER A 250 12.03 0.20 8.22
N ALA A 251 12.83 0.53 7.20
CA ALA A 251 14.12 1.19 7.38
C ALA A 251 14.03 2.70 7.65
N GLY A 252 12.84 3.30 7.68
CA GLY A 252 12.67 4.75 7.76
C GLY A 252 13.31 5.49 6.57
N ILE A 253 13.46 4.82 5.42
CA ILE A 253 13.97 5.42 4.19
C ILE A 253 12.88 6.22 3.50
N LEU A 254 11.64 5.74 3.62
CA LEU A 254 10.42 6.41 3.20
C LEU A 254 9.40 6.31 4.32
N LEU A 255 8.68 7.40 4.56
CA LEU A 255 7.65 7.44 5.57
C LEU A 255 6.53 6.43 5.30
N PHE A 256 6.04 6.40 4.06
CA PHE A 256 5.03 5.44 3.64
C PHE A 256 5.23 5.03 2.19
N SER A 257 4.70 3.86 1.88
CA SER A 257 4.73 3.28 0.55
C SER A 257 3.38 2.64 0.24
N TYR A 258 3.00 2.60 -1.03
CA TYR A 258 1.79 1.89 -1.47
C TYR A 258 2.16 0.63 -2.25
N CYS A 259 1.51 -0.49 -1.90
CA CYS A 259 1.74 -1.84 -2.40
C CYS A 259 0.71 -2.24 -3.46
#